data_AF-A0A9Q9AU89-F1
#
_entry.id   AF-A0A9Q9AU89-F1
#
_cell.length_a   1.000
_cell.length_b   1.000
_cell.length_c   1.000
_cell.angle_alpha   90.00
_cell.angle_beta   90.00
_cell.angle_gamma   90.00
#
_symmetry.space_group_name_H-M   'P 1'
#
loop_
_entity.id
_entity.type
_entity.pdbx_description
1 polymer ?
#
loop_
_entity_poly.entity_id
_entity_poly.type
_entity_poly.pdbx_seq_one_letter_code
_entity_poly.pdbx_strand_id
1 'polypeptide(L)'
;MFPSFELLRPHPDAIAIYSRPNSNGRTEGYFCTNCGTRIYHKFVSPDGTEAATLSVKSGCLDGITKEMMRSAKHIWAKSAIVDIPEGAEVYEEEPPGGGGE
;
A
#
# COMPACT_ATOMS: atom_id res chain seq x y z
N MET A 1 -5.10 3.20 4.84
CA MET A 1 -3.83 3.93 5.05
C MET A 1 -3.44 3.80 6.51
N PHE A 2 -2.15 3.67 6.80
CA PHE A 2 -1.61 3.63 8.17
C PHE A 2 -0.80 4.90 8.45
N PRO A 3 -0.72 5.40 9.69
CA PRO A 3 0.31 6.38 10.06
C PRO A 3 1.71 5.86 9.73
N SER A 4 2.66 6.75 9.46
CA SER A 4 4.05 6.35 9.22
C SER A 4 4.67 5.65 10.43
N PHE A 5 5.40 4.58 10.16
CA PHE A 5 6.14 3.80 11.15
C PHE A 5 7.38 3.18 10.51
N GLU A 6 8.36 2.84 11.35
CA GLU A 6 9.59 2.15 10.95
C GLU A 6 9.46 0.64 11.16
N LEU A 7 10.04 -0.14 10.23
CA LEU A 7 10.10 -1.60 10.37
C LEU A 7 11.23 -2.01 11.30
N LEU A 8 10.89 -2.86 12.27
CA LEU A 8 11.90 -3.62 13.00
C LEU A 8 12.52 -4.65 12.05
N ARG A 9 13.84 -4.54 11.86
CA ARG A 9 14.59 -5.47 11.02
C ARG A 9 15.11 -6.61 11.90
N PRO A 10 14.70 -7.87 11.67
CA PRO A 10 15.23 -9.00 12.45
C PRO A 10 16.73 -9.22 12.21
N HIS A 11 17.24 -8.76 11.07
CA HIS A 11 18.66 -8.72 10.71
C HIS A 11 18.87 -7.61 9.66
N PRO A 12 20.10 -7.09 9.48
CA PRO A 12 20.35 -5.89 8.67
C PRO A 12 19.80 -5.96 7.24
N ASP A 13 19.90 -7.15 6.62
CA ASP A 13 19.54 -7.40 5.23
C ASP A 13 18.11 -7.96 5.05
N ALA A 14 17.30 -7.99 6.12
CA ALA A 14 15.94 -8.54 6.05
C ALA A 14 15.01 -7.75 5.10
N ILE A 15 15.28 -6.45 4.95
CA ILE A 15 14.44 -5.51 4.21
C ILE A 15 15.26 -4.79 3.13
N ALA A 16 14.83 -4.91 1.89
CA ALA A 16 15.34 -4.12 0.77
C ALA A 16 14.39 -2.97 0.44
N ILE A 17 14.96 -1.83 0.04
CA ILE A 17 14.20 -0.65 -0.38
C ILE A 17 14.40 -0.46 -1.88
N TYR A 18 13.30 -0.34 -2.62
CA TYR A 18 13.31 0.01 -4.03
C TYR A 18 12.56 1.33 -4.23
N SER A 19 13.20 2.29 -4.90
CA SER A 19 12.66 3.62 -5.12
C SER A 19 12.41 3.86 -6.61
N ARG A 20 11.20 4.32 -6.95
CA ARG A 20 10.80 4.66 -8.32
C ARG A 20 10.37 6.13 -8.39
N PRO A 21 10.88 6.93 -9.33
CA PRO A 21 10.37 8.28 -9.55
C PRO A 21 8.91 8.24 -10.04
N ASN A 22 8.15 9.26 -9.69
CA ASN A 22 6.79 9.51 -10.18
C ASN A 22 6.64 11.01 -10.52
N SER A 23 5.48 11.42 -11.03
CA SER A 23 5.24 12.81 -11.46
C SER A 23 5.43 13.85 -10.35
N ASN A 24 5.30 13.45 -9.08
CA ASN A 24 5.27 14.34 -7.93
C ASN A 24 6.40 14.07 -6.93
N GLY A 25 7.42 13.27 -7.27
CA GLY A 25 8.48 12.87 -6.35
C GLY A 25 8.92 11.44 -6.59
N ARG A 26 8.91 10.60 -5.55
CA ARG A 26 9.21 9.18 -5.68
C ARG A 26 8.35 8.33 -4.76
N THR A 27 8.20 7.06 -5.13
CA THR A 27 7.57 6.04 -4.29
C THR A 27 8.64 5.06 -3.84
N GLU A 28 8.77 4.89 -2.53
CA GLU A 28 9.69 3.93 -1.92
C GLU A 28 8.90 2.71 -1.45
N GLY A 29 9.25 1.53 -1.97
CA GLY A 29 8.71 0.25 -1.53
C GLY A 29 9.69 -0.49 -0.64
N TYR A 30 9.17 -1.08 0.44
CA TYR A 30 9.92 -1.87 1.41
C TYR A 30 9.56 -3.34 1.23
N PHE A 31 10.57 -4.17 0.96
CA PHE A 31 10.39 -5.56 0.55
C PHE A 31 11.15 -6.52 1.47
N CYS A 32 10.52 -7.65 1.79
CA CYS A 32 11.21 -8.76 2.45
C CYS A 32 12.21 -9.39 1.47
N THR A 33 13.49 -9.48 1.84
CA THR A 33 14.54 -10.06 0.99
C THR A 33 14.45 -11.58 0.87
N ASN A 34 13.79 -12.24 1.83
CA ASN A 34 13.64 -13.70 1.82
C ASN A 34 12.54 -14.17 0.85
N CYS A 35 11.38 -13.51 0.82
CA CYS A 35 10.23 -13.95 0.01
C CYS A 35 9.80 -12.96 -1.07
N GLY A 36 10.41 -11.77 -1.16
CA GLY A 36 10.10 -10.75 -2.16
C GLY A 36 8.79 -9.99 -1.94
N THR A 37 8.06 -10.25 -0.85
CA THR A 37 6.78 -9.54 -0.60
C THR A 37 7.04 -8.06 -0.32
N ARG A 38 6.27 -7.17 -0.97
CA ARG A 38 6.18 -5.76 -0.58
C ARG A 38 5.39 -5.64 0.72
N ILE A 39 6.03 -5.16 1.78
CA ILE A 39 5.40 -4.97 3.09
C ILE A 39 4.57 -3.69 3.08
N TYR A 40 5.17 -2.58 2.67
CA TYR A 40 4.46 -1.34 2.40
C TYR A 40 5.17 -0.51 1.32
N HIS A 41 4.52 0.57 0.91
CA HIS A 41 5.19 1.66 0.22
C HIS A 41 4.81 3.03 0.82
N LYS A 42 5.70 4.00 0.63
CA LYS A 42 5.53 5.39 1.04
C LYS A 42 5.86 6.34 -0.09
N PHE A 43 5.20 7.48 -0.09
CA PHE A 43 5.52 8.57 -0.99
C PHE A 43 6.54 9.50 -0.33
N VAL A 44 7.50 9.97 -1.11
CA VAL A 44 8.44 11.01 -0.71
C VAL A 44 8.38 12.12 -1.76
N SER A 45 8.09 13.33 -1.29
CA SER A 45 7.97 14.52 -2.13
C SER A 45 9.33 14.96 -2.69
N PRO A 46 9.37 15.90 -3.65
CA PRO A 46 10.61 16.29 -4.33
C PRO A 46 11.63 16.95 -3.41
N ASP A 47 11.17 17.60 -2.34
CA ASP A 47 11.97 18.22 -1.28
C ASP A 47 12.51 17.19 -0.25
N GLY A 48 12.13 15.91 -0.38
CA GLY A 48 12.55 14.83 0.52
C GLY A 48 11.62 14.60 1.70
N THR A 49 10.50 15.33 1.81
CA THR A 49 9.52 15.12 2.88
C THR A 49 8.79 13.79 2.70
N GLU A 50 8.77 12.96 3.74
CA GLU A 50 8.07 11.68 3.71
C GLU A 50 6.58 11.88 4.01
N ALA A 51 5.72 11.12 3.32
CA ALA A 51 4.29 11.14 3.59
C ALA A 51 3.98 10.69 5.03
N ALA A 52 3.05 11.38 5.69
CA ALA A 52 2.60 11.04 7.03
C ALA A 52 1.89 9.68 7.11
N THR A 53 1.50 9.11 5.95
CA THR A 53 0.81 7.83 5.86
C THR A 53 1.49 6.86 4.90
N LEU A 54 1.27 5.56 5.16
CA LEU A 54 1.82 4.42 4.44
C LEU A 54 0.70 3.51 3.92
N SER A 55 1.00 2.85 2.81
CA SER A 55 0.16 1.82 2.21
C SER A 55 0.74 0.44 2.49
N VAL A 56 0.19 -0.24 3.51
CA VAL A 56 0.62 -1.58 3.95
C VAL A 56 -0.11 -2.66 3.17
N LYS A 57 0.61 -3.72 2.75
CA LYS A 57 0.02 -4.90 2.14
C LYS A 57 -0.75 -5.68 3.19
N SER A 58 -2.09 -5.73 3.07
CA SER A 58 -2.98 -6.34 4.06
C SER A 58 -2.62 -7.80 4.41
N GLY A 59 -2.11 -8.58 3.45
CA GLY A 59 -1.67 -9.95 3.71
C GLY A 59 -0.45 -10.09 4.64
N CYS A 60 0.18 -8.98 5.05
CA CYS A 60 1.24 -8.96 6.04
C CYS A 60 0.75 -8.59 7.45
N LEU A 61 -0.57 -8.46 7.65
CA LEU A 61 -1.18 -8.06 8.91
C LEU A 61 -1.94 -9.23 9.53
N ASP A 62 -1.59 -9.60 10.76
CA ASP A 62 -2.28 -10.67 11.49
C ASP A 62 -3.71 -10.30 11.93
N GLY A 63 -3.99 -8.99 12.06
CA GLY A 63 -5.28 -8.48 12.51
C GLY A 63 -6.37 -8.36 11.45
N ILE A 64 -6.10 -8.77 10.20
CA ILE A 64 -7.07 -8.66 9.11
C ILE A 64 -8.05 -9.84 9.17
N THR A 65 -9.34 -9.52 9.27
CA THR A 65 -10.41 -10.53 9.31
C THR A 65 -11.13 -10.63 7.96
N LYS A 66 -11.81 -11.75 7.72
CA LYS A 66 -12.66 -11.94 6.53
C LYS A 66 -13.75 -10.88 6.44
N GLU A 67 -14.30 -10.48 7.59
CA GLU A 67 -15.39 -9.49 7.64
C GLU A 67 -14.91 -8.11 7.18
N MET A 68 -13.74 -7.67 7.65
CA MET A 68 -13.12 -6.42 7.20
C MET A 68 -12.85 -6.40 5.69
N MET A 69 -12.52 -7.57 5.12
CA MET A 69 -12.28 -7.71 3.68
C MET A 69 -13.56 -7.72 2.84
N ARG A 70 -14.70 -8.14 3.41
CA ARG A 70 -16.00 -8.10 2.71
C ARG A 70 -16.52 -6.68 2.52
N SER A 71 -16.21 -5.78 3.45
CA SER A 71 -16.55 -4.35 3.39
C SER A 71 -15.42 -3.49 2.79
N ALA A 72 -14.40 -4.10 2.18
CA ALA A 72 -13.31 -3.35 1.59
C ALA A 72 -13.79 -2.57 0.35
N LYS A 73 -13.23 -1.38 0.14
CA LYS A 73 -13.48 -0.60 -1.08
C LYS A 73 -12.66 -1.20 -2.23
N HIS A 74 -13.30 -1.42 -3.35
CA HIS A 74 -12.67 -1.91 -4.58
C HIS A 74 -12.38 -0.73 -5.49
N ILE A 75 -11.11 -0.52 -5.81
CA ILE A 75 -10.64 0.56 -6.69
C ILE A 75 -10.05 -0.06 -7.95
N TRP A 76 -9.99 0.71 -9.04
CA TRP A 76 -9.54 0.22 -10.35
C TRP A 76 -10.40 -0.94 -10.90
N ALA A 77 -11.70 -0.94 -10.59
CA ALA A 77 -12.62 -2.02 -10.94
C ALA A 77 -12.78 -2.24 -12.45
N LYS A 78 -12.52 -1.21 -13.27
CA LYS A 78 -12.51 -1.31 -14.74
C LYS A 78 -11.58 -2.38 -15.29
N SER A 79 -10.56 -2.77 -14.51
CA SER A 79 -9.56 -3.78 -14.85
C SER A 79 -9.63 -5.02 -13.96
N ALA A 80 -10.72 -5.21 -13.21
CA ALA A 80 -10.90 -6.38 -12.38
C ALA A 80 -11.01 -7.65 -13.25
N ILE A 81 -10.23 -8.67 -12.88
CA ILE A 81 -10.22 -9.99 -13.53
C ILE A 81 -10.91 -11.08 -12.68
N VAL A 82 -11.52 -10.65 -11.57
CA VAL A 82 -12.27 -11.49 -10.63
C VAL A 82 -13.54 -10.75 -10.21
N ASP A 83 -14.55 -11.51 -9.81
CA ASP A 83 -15.82 -10.94 -9.36
C ASP A 83 -15.63 -10.07 -8.11
N ILE A 84 -16.27 -8.91 -8.11
CA ILE A 84 -16.34 -8.01 -6.96
C ILE A 84 -17.57 -8.40 -6.13
N PRO A 85 -17.47 -8.51 -4.78
CA PRO A 85 -18.60 -8.87 -3.94
C PRO A 85 -19.80 -7.93 -4.11
N GLU A 86 -21.01 -8.50 -4.12
CA GLU A 86 -22.25 -7.74 -4.18
C GLU A 86 -22.38 -6.80 -2.98
N GLY A 87 -22.77 -5.54 -3.24
CA GLY A 87 -22.91 -4.51 -2.22
C GLY A 87 -21.60 -3.88 -1.74
N ALA A 88 -20.44 -4.30 -2.26
CA ALA A 88 -19.18 -3.61 -1.97
C ALA A 88 -19.16 -2.20 -2.59
N GLU A 89 -18.40 -1.29 -1.99
CA GLU A 89 -18.16 0.03 -2.55
C GLU A 89 -17.11 -0.06 -3.66
N VAL A 90 -17.46 0.38 -4.87
CA VAL A 90 -16.65 0.16 -6.08
C VAL A 90 -16.37 1.46 -6.81
N TYR A 91 -15.13 1.62 -7.23
CA TYR A 91 -14.65 2.70 -8.07
C TYR A 91 -13.94 2.13 -9.31
N GLU A 92 -14.31 2.64 -10.48
CA GLU A 92 -13.69 2.27 -11.77
C GLU A 92 -12.18 2.58 -11.80
N GLU A 93 -11.76 3.61 -11.05
CA GLU A 93 -10.38 4.12 -10.96
C GLU A 93 -10.05 4.50 -9.51
N GLU A 94 -9.23 5.54 -9.31
CA GLU A 94 -8.92 6.12 -8.01
C GLU A 94 -10.17 6.81 -7.41
N PRO A 95 -10.50 6.58 -6.13
CA PRO A 95 -11.64 7.20 -5.48
C PRO A 95 -11.43 8.70 -5.27
N PRO A 96 -12.50 9.51 -5.17
CA PRO A 96 -12.40 10.92 -4.79
C PRO A 96 -11.66 11.10 -3.46
N GLY A 97 -10.58 11.89 -3.44
CA GLY A 97 -9.70 12.08 -2.28
C GLY A 97 -8.71 10.93 -2.02
N GLY A 98 -8.62 9.96 -2.93
CA GLY A 98 -7.57 8.95 -2.95
C GLY A 98 -6.33 9.51 -3.65
N GLY A 99 -5.19 9.53 -2.96
CA GLY A 99 -3.93 9.98 -3.54
C GLY A 99 -3.27 11.11 -2.76
N GLY A 100 -2.98 10.87 -1.47
CA GLY A 100 -2.04 11.68 -0.68
C GLY A 100 -2.15 13.19 -0.89
N GLU A 101 -3.31 13.76 -0.55
CA GLU A 101 -3.41 15.17 -0.14
C GLU A 101 -3.03 15.31 1.33
#